data_AF-A0AAV6FPF9-F1
#
_entry.id   AF-A0AAV6FPF9-F1
#
_cell.length_a   1.000
_cell.length_b   1.000
_cell.length_c   1.000
_cell.angle_alpha   90.00
_cell.angle_beta   90.00
_cell.angle_gamma   90.00
#
_symmetry.space_group_name_H-M   'P 1'
#
loop_
_entity.id
_entity.type
_entity.pdbx_description
1 polymer ?
#
loop_
_entity_poly.entity_id
_entity_poly.type
_entity_poly.pdbx_seq_one_letter_code
_entity_poly.pdbx_strand_id
1 'polypeptide(L)'
;MIQWSHFSTGGEMALSFLLFILSVAASLTAATHNTTAGCNIIRPPRDGGIRYRGLTQEQIRSVQVLPVDYEIEYICRGNRVIVGPKVRKCLPNGTWTDPNQKSHCLLPCPRVWTSLENGRVSVWPAGPSVEGTVLQYTCLPGFILMGRNSTHCTKAGKWDSPKPVCHYDRNYTGKKKLYIGALFPMSGGWPGGQACLPSARMAMDLVNNRTDILPDYELEMIHYDSMCDPGEATKLLYDLLYSEPIKIVLMPGCSSVSTLVAEAARMWNLIVLSYGSSSPALSNRQRFPTFFRTHPSATLHNPTRVQLFQKWKWTKIATIQQTTEVFTSTLDDLEQRVKEAGIEISVRQSFLSDPAVAVKNLKRQDARIIVGLFYETEARKVFCEVFKEKLYGKKYVWFLIGWYADNWFKIKDPSINCTVENMTEAVKVTSPRRLSC
;
A
#
# COMPACT_ATOMS: atom_id res chain seq x y z
N MET A 1 39.62 -37.96 63.89
CA MET A 1 40.98 -37.40 64.03
C MET A 1 41.02 -36.13 63.18
N ILE A 2 41.49 -34.96 63.63
CA ILE A 2 42.75 -34.64 64.36
C ILE A 2 43.94 -34.81 63.39
N GLN A 3 44.80 -33.82 63.07
CA GLN A 3 44.93 -32.40 63.50
C GLN A 3 45.51 -31.57 62.30
N TRP A 4 45.39 -30.23 62.21
CA TRP A 4 46.45 -29.19 62.44
C TRP A 4 47.81 -29.45 61.74
N SER A 5 48.65 -28.49 61.30
CA SER A 5 48.67 -26.99 61.24
C SER A 5 49.84 -26.58 60.27
N HIS A 6 50.42 -25.37 60.13
CA HIS A 6 50.35 -24.11 60.89
C HIS A 6 50.57 -22.83 60.02
N PHE A 7 51.67 -22.08 60.15
CA PHE A 7 51.87 -20.74 59.56
C PHE A 7 53.37 -20.36 59.45
N SER A 8 53.77 -19.64 58.40
CA SER A 8 55.07 -18.92 58.22
C SER A 8 55.16 -18.27 56.82
N THR A 9 55.81 -17.12 56.57
CA THR A 9 56.21 -15.97 57.43
C THR A 9 56.52 -14.74 56.54
N GLY A 10 56.17 -13.53 56.98
CA GLY A 10 56.58 -12.25 56.36
C GLY A 10 55.82 -11.83 55.08
N GLY A 11 55.69 -10.54 54.73
CA GLY A 11 55.85 -9.33 55.55
C GLY A 11 56.63 -8.19 54.91
N GLU A 12 55.93 -7.20 54.33
CA GLU A 12 56.45 -5.82 54.18
C GLU A 12 55.30 -4.79 54.06
N MET A 13 55.45 -3.66 54.74
CA MET A 13 54.84 -2.31 54.59
C MET A 13 53.33 -2.12 54.21
N ALA A 14 52.59 -1.15 54.76
CA ALA A 14 52.78 -0.29 55.95
C ALA A 14 51.47 0.48 56.30
N LEU A 15 51.40 1.02 57.52
CA LEU A 15 50.56 2.17 57.97
C LEU A 15 49.01 2.00 58.07
N SER A 16 48.58 1.64 59.30
CA SER A 16 47.47 2.26 60.07
C SER A 16 46.01 2.07 59.57
N PHE A 17 45.06 1.37 60.22
CA PHE A 17 44.66 1.24 61.65
C PHE A 17 44.26 2.58 62.31
N LEU A 18 43.21 2.73 63.15
CA LEU A 18 42.05 1.94 63.64
C LEU A 18 41.15 2.92 64.46
N LEU A 19 39.90 2.71 64.95
CA LEU A 19 38.84 1.67 64.96
C LEU A 19 37.59 2.25 64.19
N PHE A 20 36.27 1.96 64.31
CA PHE A 20 35.36 1.30 65.28
C PHE A 20 35.13 2.10 66.61
N ILE A 21 33.98 2.15 67.30
CA ILE A 21 32.60 1.63 67.14
C ILE A 21 31.60 2.67 67.70
N LEU A 22 30.38 2.81 67.17
CA LEU A 22 29.09 2.69 67.90
C LEU A 22 27.88 3.14 67.07
N SER A 23 26.78 2.38 67.16
CA SER A 23 25.50 2.63 66.51
C SER A 23 24.45 3.12 67.49
N VAL A 24 23.67 4.13 67.09
CA VAL A 24 22.35 4.45 67.67
C VAL A 24 21.41 4.74 66.51
N ALA A 25 20.16 4.27 66.60
CA ALA A 25 19.20 4.29 65.50
C ALA A 25 18.27 5.51 65.52
N ALA A 26 17.63 5.73 64.36
CA ALA A 26 16.42 6.53 64.15
C ALA A 26 16.46 8.05 64.48
N SER A 27 16.46 8.87 63.42
CA SER A 27 15.45 9.93 63.25
C SER A 27 15.45 10.51 61.83
N LEU A 28 14.28 10.45 61.18
CA LEU A 28 13.77 11.46 60.22
C LEU A 28 14.75 12.07 59.20
N THR A 29 15.32 11.25 58.31
CA THR A 29 15.62 11.75 56.95
C THR A 29 14.30 11.91 56.21
N ALA A 30 13.80 13.14 56.11
CA ALA A 30 12.62 13.44 55.32
C ALA A 30 12.82 12.99 53.86
N ALA A 31 11.84 12.29 53.30
CA ALA A 31 11.86 11.94 51.88
C ALA A 31 11.81 13.24 51.06
N THR A 32 12.94 13.64 50.50
CA THR A 32 13.05 14.80 49.63
C THR A 32 12.33 14.51 48.31
N HIS A 33 11.02 14.82 48.29
CA HIS A 33 10.18 14.85 47.11
C HIS A 33 10.71 15.90 46.12
N ASN A 34 11.73 15.51 45.36
CA ASN A 34 12.43 16.37 44.41
C ASN A 34 11.53 16.59 43.18
N THR A 35 10.62 17.55 43.32
CA THR A 35 9.39 17.70 42.53
C THR A 35 9.62 18.46 41.22
N THR A 36 10.55 17.96 40.41
CA THR A 36 10.92 18.51 39.09
C THR A 36 10.89 17.46 37.97
N ALA A 37 10.06 16.42 38.11
CA ALA A 37 9.76 15.48 37.03
C ALA A 37 8.76 16.11 36.04
N GLY A 38 9.25 16.97 35.15
CA GLY A 38 8.43 17.69 34.17
C GLY A 38 9.23 18.69 33.34
N CYS A 39 8.58 19.30 32.35
CA CYS A 39 9.22 20.13 31.33
C CYS A 39 8.85 21.61 31.46
N ASN A 40 9.86 22.48 31.38
CA ASN A 40 9.67 23.93 31.43
C ASN A 40 8.82 24.46 30.28
N ILE A 41 8.00 25.48 30.55
CA ILE A 41 7.11 26.08 29.56
C ILE A 41 7.87 26.79 28.41
N ILE A 42 7.54 26.46 27.17
CA ILE A 42 8.13 27.07 25.97
C ILE A 42 7.49 28.43 25.68
N ARG A 43 8.28 29.46 25.37
CA ARG A 43 7.73 30.76 24.93
C ARG A 43 7.20 30.64 23.48
N PRO A 44 6.00 31.17 23.16
CA PRO A 44 5.43 31.06 21.82
C PRO A 44 6.27 31.79 20.76
N PRO A 45 6.39 31.26 19.53
CA PRO A 45 7.12 31.92 18.44
C PRO A 45 6.39 33.18 17.96
N ARG A 46 7.13 34.20 17.50
CA ARG A 46 6.58 35.51 17.06
C ARG A 46 5.43 35.37 16.06
N ASP A 47 5.63 34.54 15.04
CA ASP A 47 4.71 34.33 13.92
C ASP A 47 3.61 33.28 14.19
N GLY A 48 3.47 32.87 15.46
CA GLY A 48 2.61 31.77 15.87
C GLY A 48 2.15 31.83 17.32
N GLY A 49 2.03 30.65 17.92
CA GLY A 49 1.56 30.39 19.26
C GLY A 49 1.77 28.91 19.63
N ILE A 50 1.49 28.57 20.88
CA ILE A 50 1.51 27.19 21.38
C ILE A 50 0.21 26.96 22.14
N ARG A 51 -0.49 25.87 21.82
CA ARG A 51 -1.71 25.42 22.49
C ARG A 51 -1.34 24.39 23.55
N TYR A 52 -1.59 24.75 24.79
CA TYR A 52 -1.52 23.88 25.96
C TYR A 52 -2.91 23.26 26.14
N ARG A 53 -3.02 21.93 26.07
CA ARG A 53 -4.32 21.25 26.17
C ARG A 53 -4.82 21.29 27.62
N GLY A 54 -5.99 21.87 27.84
CA GLY A 54 -6.63 21.95 29.16
C GLY A 54 -6.10 23.03 30.11
N LEU A 55 -5.32 24.02 29.62
CA LEU A 55 -4.89 25.17 30.42
C LEU A 55 -5.36 26.50 29.82
N THR A 56 -5.81 27.43 30.66
CA THR A 56 -6.18 28.80 30.25
C THR A 56 -4.95 29.70 30.09
N GLN A 57 -5.13 30.85 29.42
CA GLN A 57 -4.10 31.89 29.26
C GLN A 57 -3.52 32.40 30.60
N GLU A 58 -4.28 32.30 31.70
CA GLU A 58 -3.85 32.68 33.05
C GLU A 58 -3.09 31.55 33.75
N GLN A 59 -3.59 30.31 33.66
CA GLN A 59 -2.88 29.13 34.19
C GLN A 59 -1.51 28.94 33.51
N ILE A 60 -1.41 29.25 32.22
CA ILE A 60 -0.16 29.30 31.44
C ILE A 60 0.85 30.33 32.01
N ARG A 61 0.42 31.33 32.78
CA ARG A 61 1.31 32.32 33.42
C ARG A 61 1.79 31.88 34.81
N SER A 62 1.05 31.02 35.52
CA SER A 62 1.42 30.51 36.84
C SER A 62 2.16 29.16 36.79
N VAL A 63 1.88 28.32 35.79
CA VAL A 63 2.52 27.00 35.61
C VAL A 63 3.89 27.17 34.95
N GLN A 64 4.97 26.93 35.71
CA GLN A 64 6.34 26.95 35.19
C GLN A 64 6.77 25.61 34.58
N VAL A 65 6.31 24.50 35.17
CA VAL A 65 6.68 23.12 34.81
C VAL A 65 5.42 22.33 34.48
N LEU A 66 5.42 21.65 33.33
CA LEU A 66 4.34 20.77 32.87
C LEU A 66 4.69 19.30 33.13
N PRO A 67 3.72 18.44 33.46
CA PRO A 67 4.00 17.06 33.85
C PRO A 67 4.57 16.22 32.69
N VAL A 68 5.21 15.11 33.04
CA VAL A 68 5.61 14.06 32.08
C VAL A 68 4.40 13.63 31.24
N ASP A 69 4.66 13.23 30.00
CA ASP A 69 3.68 12.87 28.97
C ASP A 69 2.77 14.01 28.47
N TYR A 70 2.83 15.22 29.03
CA TYR A 70 2.04 16.37 28.56
C TYR A 70 2.37 16.77 27.12
N GLU A 71 1.34 17.03 26.30
CA GLU A 71 1.47 17.44 24.90
C GLU A 71 1.19 18.93 24.67
N ILE A 72 2.04 19.56 23.88
CA ILE A 72 1.87 20.93 23.37
C ILE A 72 1.81 20.93 21.85
N GLU A 73 0.95 21.76 21.27
CA GLU A 73 0.76 21.87 19.83
C GLU A 73 1.12 23.29 19.35
N TYR A 74 2.09 23.40 18.45
CA TYR A 74 2.39 24.67 17.77
C TYR A 74 1.25 25.05 16.82
N ILE A 75 0.95 26.35 16.75
CA ILE A 75 -0.06 26.92 15.85
C ILE A 75 0.52 28.18 15.19
N CYS A 76 0.32 28.34 13.89
CA CYS A 76 0.74 29.54 13.16
C CYS A 76 -0.39 30.57 13.04
N ARG A 77 -0.03 31.85 12.84
CA ARG A 77 -1.00 32.93 12.61
C ARG A 77 -1.27 33.12 11.12
N GLY A 78 -2.52 33.44 10.77
CA GLY A 78 -2.93 33.69 9.39
C GLY A 78 -2.77 32.44 8.51
N ASN A 79 -2.27 32.64 7.29
CA ASN A 79 -2.05 31.60 6.29
C ASN A 79 -0.63 30.96 6.35
N ARG A 80 0.14 31.17 7.43
CA ARG A 80 1.44 30.52 7.63
C ARG A 80 1.27 29.03 7.96
N VAL A 81 2.20 28.20 7.48
CA VAL A 81 2.27 26.75 7.74
C VAL A 81 3.43 26.43 8.69
N ILE A 82 3.29 25.32 9.44
CA ILE A 82 4.33 24.83 10.35
C ILE A 82 5.33 23.99 9.58
N VAL A 83 6.62 24.26 9.76
CA VAL A 83 7.73 23.43 9.32
C VAL A 83 8.56 23.03 10.55
N GLY A 84 8.88 21.74 10.66
CA GLY A 84 9.41 21.13 11.90
C GLY A 84 8.32 20.52 12.79
N PRO A 85 8.66 20.06 14.01
CA PRO A 85 7.74 19.32 14.88
C PRO A 85 6.47 20.13 15.24
N LYS A 86 5.29 19.65 14.84
CA LYS A 86 4.00 20.31 15.15
C LYS A 86 3.57 20.10 16.59
N VAL A 87 3.72 18.88 17.09
CA VAL A 87 3.42 18.51 18.48
C VAL A 87 4.73 18.18 19.17
N ARG A 88 4.88 18.58 20.43
CA ARG A 88 5.95 18.11 21.30
C ARG A 88 5.37 17.51 22.56
N LYS A 89 6.03 16.47 23.08
CA LYS A 89 5.63 15.76 24.29
C LYS A 89 6.70 15.90 25.37
N CYS A 90 6.30 16.01 26.64
CA CYS A 90 7.23 16.07 27.76
C CYS A 90 7.76 14.68 28.12
N LEU A 91 9.07 14.52 28.25
CA LEU A 91 9.74 13.26 28.57
C LEU A 91 10.12 13.18 30.07
N PRO A 92 10.30 11.96 30.63
CA PRO A 92 10.67 11.77 32.04
C PRO A 92 11.98 12.45 32.48
N ASN A 93 12.87 12.79 31.54
CA ASN A 93 14.12 13.50 31.78
C ASN A 93 13.97 15.04 31.82
N GLY A 94 12.75 15.56 31.83
CA GLY A 94 12.46 17.01 31.85
C GLY A 94 12.66 17.74 30.53
N THR A 95 12.93 17.01 29.43
CA THR A 95 13.08 17.58 28.08
C THR A 95 11.85 17.36 27.22
N TRP A 96 11.60 18.27 26.29
CA TRP A 96 10.60 18.08 25.24
C TRP A 96 11.15 17.21 24.12
N THR A 97 10.30 16.44 23.44
CA THR A 97 10.67 15.78 22.18
C THR A 97 11.24 16.77 21.16
N ASP A 98 12.12 16.25 20.30
CA ASP A 98 12.79 16.98 19.24
C ASP A 98 13.47 18.28 19.70
N PRO A 99 14.25 18.28 20.82
CA PRO A 99 14.74 19.51 21.44
C PRO A 99 15.55 20.36 20.47
N ASN A 100 16.32 19.70 19.58
CA ASN A 100 17.21 20.32 18.61
C ASN A 100 16.50 20.81 17.32
N GLN A 101 15.26 20.38 17.03
CA GLN A 101 14.53 20.78 15.82
C GLN A 101 13.57 21.94 16.09
N LYS A 102 13.87 23.14 15.58
CA LYS A 102 12.99 24.32 15.76
C LYS A 102 11.76 24.25 14.87
N SER A 103 10.60 24.55 15.44
CA SER A 103 9.33 24.65 14.71
C SER A 103 9.12 26.09 14.21
N HIS A 104 8.99 26.27 12.90
CA HIS A 104 8.90 27.57 12.24
C HIS A 104 7.53 27.79 11.58
N CYS A 105 7.03 29.02 11.61
CA CYS A 105 5.81 29.43 10.93
C CYS A 105 6.15 30.23 9.67
N LEU A 106 6.07 29.59 8.51
CA LEU A 106 6.53 30.13 7.23
C LEU A 106 5.35 30.36 6.29
N LEU A 107 5.42 31.39 5.44
CA LEU A 107 4.39 31.61 4.42
C LEU A 107 4.55 30.61 3.27
N PRO A 108 3.49 29.90 2.84
CA PRO A 108 3.56 29.02 1.68
C PRO A 108 3.59 29.83 0.38
N CYS A 109 4.36 29.36 -0.61
CA CYS A 109 4.34 29.90 -1.97
C CYS A 109 3.41 29.10 -2.91
N PRO A 110 2.90 29.69 -4.01
CA PRO A 110 2.00 29.02 -4.95
C PRO A 110 2.60 27.74 -5.55
N ARG A 111 1.94 26.59 -5.35
CA ARG A 111 2.39 25.28 -5.82
C ARG A 111 2.49 25.13 -7.34
N VAL A 112 1.83 25.99 -8.14
CA VAL A 112 1.86 25.90 -9.61
C VAL A 112 3.24 26.19 -10.23
N TRP A 113 4.22 26.67 -9.44
CA TRP A 113 5.64 26.75 -9.83
C TRP A 113 6.44 25.45 -9.56
N THR A 114 5.94 24.52 -8.73
CA THR A 114 6.66 23.27 -8.35
C THR A 114 6.47 22.13 -9.36
N SER A 115 6.14 22.46 -10.61
CA SER A 115 6.13 21.57 -11.78
C SER A 115 6.40 22.41 -13.02
N LEU A 116 7.00 21.83 -14.06
CA LEU A 116 7.37 22.49 -15.31
C LEU A 116 7.01 21.58 -16.48
N GLU A 117 6.07 22.04 -17.32
CA GLU A 117 5.69 21.31 -18.54
C GLU A 117 6.92 21.17 -19.46
N ASN A 118 7.13 19.96 -19.97
CA ASN A 118 8.31 19.57 -20.75
C ASN A 118 9.65 19.81 -20.03
N GLY A 119 9.65 19.82 -18.69
CA GLY A 119 10.83 19.98 -17.85
C GLY A 119 10.83 19.12 -16.58
N ARG A 120 11.68 19.54 -15.64
CA ARG A 120 11.87 18.98 -14.30
C ARG A 120 12.14 20.11 -13.31
N VAL A 121 11.62 19.99 -12.09
CA VAL A 121 11.84 20.93 -10.98
C VAL A 121 12.51 20.23 -9.81
N SER A 122 13.67 20.74 -9.36
CA SER A 122 14.26 20.37 -8.08
C SER A 122 13.88 21.38 -7.00
N VAL A 123 13.61 20.88 -5.79
CA VAL A 123 13.09 21.66 -4.64
C VAL A 123 14.11 21.61 -3.50
N TRP A 124 14.60 22.77 -3.06
CA TRP A 124 15.59 22.87 -1.99
C TRP A 124 15.20 23.91 -0.92
N PRO A 125 15.19 23.56 0.38
CA PRO A 125 15.27 22.21 0.92
C PRO A 125 14.06 21.35 0.49
N ALA A 126 14.22 20.03 0.51
CA ALA A 126 13.13 19.10 0.20
C ALA A 126 12.00 19.24 1.24
N GLY A 127 10.76 19.43 0.77
CA GLY A 127 9.61 19.69 1.63
C GLY A 127 8.53 20.53 0.93
N PRO A 128 7.58 21.12 1.69
CA PRO A 128 6.59 22.05 1.13
C PRO A 128 7.23 23.36 0.67
N SER A 129 6.71 23.96 -0.39
CA SER A 129 7.16 25.27 -0.89
C SER A 129 6.75 26.42 0.04
N VAL A 130 7.72 26.97 0.77
CA VAL A 130 7.54 27.98 1.82
C VAL A 130 8.63 29.07 1.75
N GLU A 131 8.49 30.14 2.53
CA GLU A 131 9.51 31.19 2.73
C GLU A 131 10.93 30.58 2.87
N GLY A 132 11.80 30.89 1.91
CA GLY A 132 13.17 30.36 1.83
C GLY A 132 13.38 29.13 0.93
N THR A 133 12.31 28.47 0.43
CA THR A 133 12.43 27.43 -0.60
C THR A 133 12.95 28.03 -1.91
N VAL A 134 13.95 27.37 -2.50
CA VAL A 134 14.45 27.59 -3.84
C VAL A 134 13.93 26.48 -4.75
N LEU A 135 13.46 26.84 -5.94
CA LEU A 135 13.21 25.92 -7.05
C LEU A 135 14.29 26.11 -8.10
N GLN A 136 14.71 25.02 -8.74
CA GLN A 136 15.61 25.05 -9.90
C GLN A 136 14.99 24.25 -11.04
N TYR A 137 15.13 24.77 -12.25
CA TYR A 137 14.40 24.35 -13.44
C TYR A 137 15.34 23.82 -14.53
N THR A 138 15.03 22.63 -15.05
CA THR A 138 15.78 21.99 -16.13
C THR A 138 14.79 21.44 -17.16
N CYS A 139 14.93 21.78 -18.44
CA CYS A 139 14.06 21.22 -19.48
C CYS A 139 14.41 19.76 -19.81
N LEU A 140 13.44 19.04 -20.37
CA LEU A 140 13.67 17.71 -20.94
C LEU A 140 14.48 17.82 -22.25
N PRO A 141 15.17 16.74 -22.68
CA PRO A 141 15.87 16.73 -23.97
C PRO A 141 14.96 17.18 -25.13
N GLY A 142 15.49 18.05 -25.98
CA GLY A 142 14.74 18.69 -27.06
C GLY A 142 13.93 19.92 -26.67
N PHE A 143 14.03 20.42 -25.45
CA PHE A 143 13.40 21.66 -25.04
C PHE A 143 14.40 22.66 -24.44
N ILE A 144 14.23 23.93 -24.79
CA ILE A 144 15.04 25.07 -24.33
C ILE A 144 14.26 25.82 -23.24
N LEU A 145 14.96 26.19 -22.16
CA LEU A 145 14.35 26.92 -21.05
C LEU A 145 14.22 28.41 -21.37
N MET A 146 13.00 28.88 -21.51
CA MET A 146 12.68 30.30 -21.65
C MET A 146 12.36 30.89 -20.27
N GLY A 147 13.27 31.71 -19.74
CA GLY A 147 13.13 32.38 -18.45
C GLY A 147 14.28 32.10 -17.48
N ARG A 148 14.05 32.30 -16.18
CA ARG A 148 15.05 32.08 -15.13
C ARG A 148 15.12 30.59 -14.76
N ASN A 149 16.32 30.02 -14.66
CA ASN A 149 16.53 28.63 -14.25
C ASN A 149 16.37 28.37 -12.74
N SER A 150 16.03 29.39 -11.96
CA SER A 150 15.70 29.25 -10.55
C SER A 150 14.78 30.38 -10.09
N THR A 151 13.96 30.10 -9.08
CA THR A 151 13.19 31.11 -8.32
C THR A 151 13.32 30.84 -6.82
N HIS A 152 13.20 31.89 -6.00
CA HIS A 152 13.13 31.78 -4.54
C HIS A 152 11.79 32.24 -3.99
N CYS A 153 11.29 31.55 -2.96
CA CYS A 153 10.07 31.94 -2.26
C CYS A 153 10.39 33.05 -1.25
N THR A 154 9.89 34.25 -1.53
CA THR A 154 10.10 35.45 -0.72
C THR A 154 9.33 35.41 0.60
N LYS A 155 9.71 36.29 1.53
CA LYS A 155 9.01 36.53 2.81
C LYS A 155 7.56 37.00 2.68
N ALA A 156 7.08 37.27 1.46
CA ALA A 156 5.70 37.63 1.16
C ALA A 156 4.84 36.43 0.71
N GLY A 157 5.39 35.20 0.71
CA GLY A 157 4.68 34.03 0.16
C GLY A 157 4.54 34.07 -1.37
N LYS A 158 5.47 34.74 -2.05
CA LYS A 158 5.48 34.88 -3.53
C LYS A 158 6.84 34.46 -4.09
N TRP A 159 6.83 33.86 -5.27
CA TRP A 159 8.03 33.61 -6.06
C TRP A 159 8.63 34.92 -6.59
N ASP A 160 9.96 35.03 -6.60
CA ASP A 160 10.69 36.23 -7.02
C ASP A 160 10.69 36.47 -8.54
N SER A 161 10.34 35.45 -9.32
CA SER A 161 10.43 35.45 -10.78
C SER A 161 9.27 34.69 -11.42
N PRO A 162 8.87 35.07 -12.65
CA PRO A 162 7.82 34.38 -13.39
C PRO A 162 8.24 32.93 -13.65
N LYS A 163 7.27 32.02 -13.68
CA LYS A 163 7.49 30.61 -14.02
C LYS A 163 8.10 30.52 -15.43
N PRO A 164 9.24 29.84 -15.62
CA PRO A 164 9.81 29.65 -16.96
C PRO A 164 8.99 28.64 -17.77
N VAL A 165 9.23 28.58 -19.08
CA VAL A 165 8.55 27.67 -20.01
C VAL A 165 9.59 26.91 -20.83
N CYS A 166 9.42 25.60 -20.99
CA CYS A 166 10.25 24.78 -21.88
C CYS A 166 9.68 24.81 -23.30
N HIS A 167 10.35 25.53 -24.21
CA HIS A 167 9.97 25.60 -25.62
C HIS A 167 10.65 24.49 -26.42
N TYR A 168 9.93 23.84 -27.34
CA TYR A 168 10.52 22.79 -28.18
C TYR A 168 11.58 23.38 -29.12
N ASP A 169 12.77 22.78 -29.12
CA ASP A 169 13.85 23.11 -30.05
C ASP A 169 13.57 22.48 -31.41
N ARG A 170 13.37 23.33 -32.42
CA ARG A 170 13.12 22.91 -33.82
C ARG A 170 14.33 22.24 -34.47
N ASN A 171 15.52 22.39 -33.90
CA ASN A 171 16.76 21.78 -34.39
C ASN A 171 17.09 20.47 -33.66
N TYR A 172 16.27 20.02 -32.71
CA TYR A 172 16.53 18.79 -31.96
C TYR A 172 16.27 17.55 -32.82
N THR A 173 17.36 16.84 -33.11
CA THR A 173 17.39 15.61 -33.93
C THR A 173 17.04 14.33 -33.17
N GLY A 174 16.70 14.42 -31.88
CA GLY A 174 16.29 13.28 -31.05
C GLY A 174 14.77 13.10 -30.97
N LYS A 175 14.35 11.90 -30.59
CA LYS A 175 12.94 11.57 -30.33
C LYS A 175 12.44 12.23 -29.03
N LYS A 176 11.18 12.68 -29.02
CA LYS A 176 10.48 13.20 -27.84
C LYS A 176 10.01 12.06 -26.94
N LYS A 177 10.40 12.06 -25.68
CA LYS A 177 10.02 11.02 -24.71
C LYS A 177 8.57 11.19 -24.23
N LEU A 178 7.77 10.13 -24.39
CA LEU A 178 6.40 10.00 -23.93
C LEU A 178 6.34 8.93 -22.82
N TYR A 179 5.78 9.30 -21.66
CA TYR A 179 5.88 8.46 -20.47
C TYR A 179 4.58 7.69 -20.18
N ILE A 180 4.69 6.40 -19.90
CA ILE A 180 3.60 5.53 -19.45
C ILE A 180 3.84 5.17 -17.98
N GLY A 181 2.80 5.27 -17.15
CA GLY A 181 2.84 4.82 -15.76
C GLY A 181 2.26 3.42 -15.62
N ALA A 182 3.00 2.47 -15.04
CA ALA A 182 2.57 1.07 -14.92
C ALA A 182 2.64 0.54 -13.49
N LEU A 183 1.69 -0.32 -13.13
CA LEU A 183 1.59 -0.96 -11.82
C LEU A 183 1.54 -2.48 -12.01
N PHE A 184 2.71 -3.11 -11.91
CA PHE A 184 2.87 -4.56 -12.03
C PHE A 184 2.79 -5.21 -10.64
N PRO A 185 2.05 -6.31 -10.42
CA PRO A 185 2.05 -7.01 -9.14
C PRO A 185 3.11 -8.13 -9.17
N MET A 186 4.24 -7.95 -8.50
CA MET A 186 5.29 -8.99 -8.40
C MET A 186 4.97 -10.04 -7.32
N SER A 187 4.02 -9.73 -6.44
CA SER A 187 3.60 -10.51 -5.28
C SER A 187 2.08 -10.36 -5.04
N GLY A 188 1.58 -10.91 -3.94
CA GLY A 188 0.16 -10.87 -3.58
C GLY A 188 -0.68 -11.96 -4.25
N GLY A 189 -1.99 -11.75 -4.32
CA GLY A 189 -2.96 -12.76 -4.78
C GLY A 189 -2.89 -13.15 -6.27
N TRP A 190 -2.12 -12.41 -7.07
CA TRP A 190 -1.77 -12.74 -8.46
C TRP A 190 -0.43 -12.07 -8.83
N PRO A 191 0.71 -12.79 -8.79
CA PRO A 191 2.05 -12.23 -9.03
C PRO A 191 2.38 -12.07 -10.53
N GLY A 192 1.40 -11.72 -11.37
CA GLY A 192 1.53 -11.71 -12.83
C GLY A 192 2.56 -10.70 -13.39
N GLY A 193 2.99 -9.73 -12.57
CA GLY A 193 4.05 -8.78 -12.92
C GLY A 193 5.38 -9.43 -13.29
N GLN A 194 5.68 -10.60 -12.70
CA GLN A 194 6.92 -11.35 -12.95
C GLN A 194 7.12 -11.72 -14.43
N ALA A 195 6.03 -12.04 -15.14
CA ALA A 195 6.04 -12.28 -16.59
C ALA A 195 5.64 -11.02 -17.39
N CYS A 196 4.69 -10.23 -16.91
CA CYS A 196 4.15 -9.11 -17.68
C CYS A 196 5.15 -7.94 -17.83
N LEU A 197 6.04 -7.70 -16.85
CA LEU A 197 7.05 -6.63 -16.95
C LEU A 197 8.08 -6.90 -18.06
N PRO A 198 8.77 -8.06 -18.14
CA PRO A 198 9.68 -8.32 -19.24
C PRO A 198 8.96 -8.35 -20.60
N SER A 199 7.73 -8.89 -20.69
CA SER A 199 6.92 -8.81 -21.92
C SER A 199 6.64 -7.37 -22.36
N ALA A 200 6.29 -6.48 -21.42
CA ALA A 200 6.05 -5.07 -21.71
C ALA A 200 7.32 -4.32 -22.12
N ARG A 201 8.48 -4.66 -21.55
CA ARG A 201 9.79 -4.10 -21.96
C ARG A 201 10.14 -4.50 -23.40
N MET A 202 10.08 -5.80 -23.73
CA MET A 202 10.34 -6.27 -25.11
C MET A 202 9.42 -5.62 -26.14
N ALA A 203 8.14 -5.44 -25.81
CA ALA A 203 7.20 -4.73 -26.68
C ALA A 203 7.58 -3.25 -26.89
N MET A 204 8.14 -2.59 -25.86
CA MET A 204 8.62 -1.21 -25.94
C MET A 204 9.89 -1.08 -26.79
N ASP A 205 10.82 -2.00 -26.63
CA ASP A 205 12.06 -2.03 -27.42
C ASP A 205 11.75 -2.21 -28.92
N LEU A 206 10.80 -3.12 -29.24
CA LEU A 206 10.33 -3.36 -30.60
C LEU A 206 9.58 -2.17 -31.21
N VAL A 207 8.79 -1.42 -30.43
CA VAL A 207 8.04 -0.26 -30.96
C VAL A 207 8.92 0.98 -31.12
N ASN A 208 9.87 1.21 -30.22
CA ASN A 208 10.78 2.37 -30.28
C ASN A 208 11.80 2.26 -31.43
N ASN A 209 12.26 1.04 -31.72
CA ASN A 209 13.17 0.73 -32.83
C ASN A 209 12.50 0.86 -34.22
N ARG A 210 11.17 0.85 -34.29
CA ARG A 210 10.42 1.05 -35.53
C ARG A 210 10.22 2.54 -35.84
N THR A 211 10.85 2.99 -36.92
CA THR A 211 10.73 4.37 -37.43
C THR A 211 9.37 4.67 -38.05
N ASP A 212 8.59 3.66 -38.43
CA ASP A 212 7.31 3.79 -39.11
C ASP A 212 6.09 3.89 -38.18
N ILE A 213 6.26 3.62 -36.88
CA ILE A 213 5.18 3.75 -35.87
C ILE A 213 5.28 5.10 -35.15
N LEU A 214 6.46 5.42 -34.61
CA LEU A 214 6.74 6.66 -33.88
C LEU A 214 8.05 7.27 -34.40
N PRO A 215 8.03 8.08 -35.47
CA PRO A 215 9.24 8.72 -36.00
C PRO A 215 9.79 9.76 -35.01
N ASP A 216 8.94 10.68 -34.54
CA ASP A 216 9.34 11.82 -33.70
C ASP A 216 9.33 11.53 -32.18
N TYR A 217 8.90 10.33 -31.77
CA TYR A 217 8.59 10.00 -30.39
C TYR A 217 9.20 8.66 -29.93
N GLU A 218 9.51 8.58 -28.64
CA GLU A 218 10.02 7.40 -27.95
C GLU A 218 9.16 7.15 -26.70
N LEU A 219 8.74 5.92 -26.46
CA LEU A 219 7.94 5.55 -25.29
C LEU A 219 8.84 5.05 -24.15
N GLU A 220 8.63 5.56 -22.94
CA GLU A 220 9.39 5.19 -21.73
C GLU A 220 8.42 4.81 -20.58
N MET A 221 8.69 3.71 -19.88
CA MET A 221 7.76 3.12 -18.89
C MET A 221 8.26 3.26 -17.45
N ILE A 222 7.64 4.17 -16.70
CA ILE A 222 7.83 4.32 -15.26
C ILE A 222 6.93 3.31 -14.56
N HIS A 223 7.51 2.41 -13.77
CA HIS A 223 6.81 1.25 -13.24
C HIS A 223 7.15 0.94 -11.78
N TYR A 224 6.16 0.48 -11.02
CA TYR A 224 6.29 0.11 -9.60
C TYR A 224 5.66 -1.27 -9.32
N ASP A 225 6.11 -1.93 -8.23
CA ASP A 225 5.43 -3.12 -7.71
C ASP A 225 4.21 -2.72 -6.88
N SER A 226 3.03 -3.10 -7.34
CA SER A 226 1.75 -2.84 -6.66
C SER A 226 1.35 -3.92 -5.65
N MET A 227 2.06 -5.06 -5.59
CA MET A 227 1.76 -6.20 -4.71
C MET A 227 0.30 -6.71 -4.78
N CYS A 228 -0.44 -6.35 -5.84
CA CYS A 228 -1.88 -6.54 -6.00
C CYS A 228 -2.76 -5.78 -4.96
N ASP A 229 -2.18 -4.91 -4.13
CA ASP A 229 -2.82 -4.24 -2.99
C ASP A 229 -3.30 -2.81 -3.31
N PRO A 230 -4.56 -2.44 -3.01
CA PRO A 230 -5.07 -1.08 -3.22
C PRO A 230 -4.40 0.01 -2.36
N GLY A 231 -3.92 -0.30 -1.16
CA GLY A 231 -3.33 0.67 -0.25
C GLY A 231 -1.98 1.18 -0.76
N GLU A 232 -1.05 0.26 -1.02
CA GLU A 232 0.24 0.61 -1.61
C GLU A 232 0.06 1.15 -3.05
N ALA A 233 -0.87 0.60 -3.85
CA ALA A 233 -1.18 1.16 -5.16
C ALA A 233 -1.75 2.59 -5.11
N THR A 234 -2.44 3.00 -4.05
CA THR A 234 -2.90 4.40 -3.88
C THR A 234 -1.73 5.36 -3.74
N LYS A 235 -0.71 4.98 -2.96
CA LYS A 235 0.53 5.74 -2.79
C LYS A 235 1.34 5.79 -4.09
N LEU A 236 1.54 4.66 -4.74
CA LEU A 236 2.28 4.59 -6.02
C LEU A 236 1.54 5.33 -7.16
N LEU A 237 0.20 5.36 -7.15
CA LEU A 237 -0.60 6.19 -8.05
C LEU A 237 -0.38 7.68 -7.78
N TYR A 238 -0.30 8.11 -6.51
CA TYR A 238 0.04 9.49 -6.17
C TYR A 238 1.44 9.86 -6.69
N ASP A 239 2.44 9.01 -6.48
CA ASP A 239 3.79 9.22 -7.00
C ASP A 239 3.83 9.29 -8.54
N LEU A 240 3.04 8.45 -9.23
CA LEU A 240 2.88 8.49 -10.69
C LEU A 240 2.19 9.79 -11.17
N LEU A 241 1.18 10.30 -10.47
CA LEU A 241 0.40 11.47 -10.88
C LEU A 241 1.05 12.81 -10.55
N TYR A 242 1.76 12.90 -9.42
CA TYR A 242 2.31 14.16 -8.91
C TYR A 242 3.83 14.33 -9.12
N SER A 243 4.56 13.26 -9.45
CA SER A 243 5.99 13.37 -9.80
C SER A 243 6.20 13.51 -11.30
N GLU A 244 7.11 14.39 -11.70
CA GLU A 244 7.54 14.53 -13.09
C GLU A 244 8.35 13.30 -13.56
N PRO A 245 8.29 12.93 -14.85
CA PRO A 245 7.54 13.56 -15.95
C PRO A 245 6.04 13.22 -15.91
N ILE A 246 5.24 13.93 -16.72
CA ILE A 246 3.80 13.67 -16.90
C ILE A 246 3.59 12.38 -17.69
N LYS A 247 2.62 11.54 -17.29
CA LYS A 247 2.29 10.26 -17.94
C LYS A 247 1.09 10.43 -18.86
N ILE A 248 1.10 9.81 -20.04
CA ILE A 248 0.00 9.86 -21.02
C ILE A 248 -1.06 8.76 -20.81
N VAL A 249 -0.65 7.61 -20.24
CA VAL A 249 -1.50 6.43 -20.01
C VAL A 249 -1.10 5.78 -18.69
N LEU A 250 -2.07 5.20 -17.98
CA LEU A 250 -1.86 4.36 -16.80
C LEU A 250 -2.18 2.89 -17.09
N MET A 251 -1.29 1.97 -16.68
CA MET A 251 -1.38 0.53 -16.95
C MET A 251 -1.40 -0.31 -15.65
N PRO A 252 -2.58 -0.51 -15.03
CA PRO A 252 -2.71 -1.34 -13.83
C PRO A 252 -2.92 -2.83 -14.16
N GLY A 253 -2.24 -3.72 -13.42
CA GLY A 253 -2.40 -5.17 -13.54
C GLY A 253 -3.64 -5.73 -12.84
N CYS A 254 -3.58 -5.89 -11.52
CA CYS A 254 -4.64 -6.53 -10.73
C CYS A 254 -5.99 -5.82 -10.82
N SER A 255 -7.09 -6.57 -10.70
CA SER A 255 -8.46 -6.02 -10.71
C SER A 255 -8.74 -5.03 -9.57
N SER A 256 -8.28 -5.34 -8.36
CA SER A 256 -8.35 -4.48 -7.17
C SER A 256 -7.76 -3.08 -7.44
N VAL A 257 -6.53 -3.07 -7.95
CA VAL A 257 -5.78 -1.88 -8.36
C VAL A 257 -6.42 -1.19 -9.58
N SER A 258 -6.92 -1.96 -10.55
CA SER A 258 -7.52 -1.42 -11.78
C SER A 258 -8.83 -0.67 -11.51
N THR A 259 -9.68 -1.16 -10.61
CA THR A 259 -10.89 -0.46 -10.15
C THR A 259 -10.52 0.90 -9.54
N LEU A 260 -9.55 0.93 -8.61
CA LEU A 260 -9.03 2.15 -7.99
C LEU A 260 -8.48 3.16 -9.02
N VAL A 261 -7.55 2.72 -9.89
CA VAL A 261 -6.92 3.59 -10.88
C VAL A 261 -7.94 4.12 -11.90
N ALA A 262 -8.87 3.29 -12.37
CA ALA A 262 -9.89 3.70 -13.34
C ALA A 262 -10.90 4.72 -12.76
N GLU A 263 -11.28 4.57 -11.48
CA GLU A 263 -12.21 5.48 -10.80
C GLU A 263 -11.57 6.85 -10.50
N ALA A 264 -10.25 6.87 -10.24
CA ALA A 264 -9.46 8.08 -10.02
C ALA A 264 -9.10 8.82 -11.34
N ALA A 265 -8.67 8.09 -12.38
CA ALA A 265 -8.06 8.66 -13.58
C ALA A 265 -8.92 9.69 -14.33
N ARG A 266 -10.26 9.58 -14.24
CA ARG A 266 -11.20 10.57 -14.80
C ARG A 266 -11.00 11.99 -14.24
N MET A 267 -10.42 12.14 -13.05
CA MET A 267 -10.12 13.45 -12.44
C MET A 267 -8.85 14.11 -13.01
N TRP A 268 -8.02 13.35 -13.73
CA TRP A 268 -6.82 13.81 -14.44
C TRP A 268 -6.95 13.71 -15.97
N ASN A 269 -8.14 13.38 -16.48
CA ASN A 269 -8.41 13.09 -17.91
C ASN A 269 -7.52 12.00 -18.52
N LEU A 270 -7.02 11.05 -17.71
CA LEU A 270 -6.11 10.01 -18.16
C LEU A 270 -6.84 8.77 -18.70
N ILE A 271 -6.23 8.15 -19.71
CA ILE A 271 -6.63 6.84 -20.23
C ILE A 271 -6.01 5.74 -19.36
N VAL A 272 -6.81 4.72 -19.03
CA VAL A 272 -6.36 3.56 -18.25
C VAL A 272 -6.47 2.31 -19.09
N LEU A 273 -5.35 1.61 -19.31
CA LEU A 273 -5.26 0.39 -20.10
C LEU A 273 -4.78 -0.78 -19.23
N SER A 274 -5.73 -1.54 -18.67
CA SER A 274 -5.37 -2.72 -17.86
C SER A 274 -5.01 -3.91 -18.74
N TYR A 275 -3.85 -4.50 -18.47
CA TYR A 275 -3.38 -5.71 -19.14
C TYR A 275 -3.80 -7.00 -18.43
N GLY A 276 -4.31 -6.92 -17.18
CA GLY A 276 -4.55 -8.08 -16.31
C GLY A 276 -5.93 -8.14 -15.63
N SER A 277 -6.76 -7.09 -15.72
CA SER A 277 -8.02 -7.07 -14.96
C SER A 277 -9.19 -7.78 -15.65
N SER A 278 -9.68 -8.82 -14.98
CA SER A 278 -10.87 -9.59 -15.35
C SER A 278 -12.20 -9.11 -14.74
N SER A 279 -12.21 -8.10 -13.85
CA SER A 279 -13.43 -7.71 -13.09
C SER A 279 -14.61 -7.36 -14.01
N PRO A 280 -15.79 -7.99 -13.86
CA PRO A 280 -16.97 -7.62 -14.63
C PRO A 280 -17.43 -6.17 -14.39
N ALA A 281 -17.29 -5.67 -13.16
CA ALA A 281 -17.69 -4.30 -12.78
C ALA A 281 -17.02 -3.20 -13.63
N LEU A 282 -15.77 -3.43 -14.05
CA LEU A 282 -14.98 -2.52 -14.91
C LEU A 282 -15.54 -2.36 -16.34
N SER A 283 -16.57 -3.12 -16.72
CA SER A 283 -17.32 -2.90 -17.97
C SER A 283 -18.31 -1.72 -17.90
N ASN A 284 -18.59 -1.16 -16.71
CA ASN A 284 -19.52 -0.04 -16.55
C ASN A 284 -18.89 1.28 -17.05
N ARG A 285 -19.26 1.71 -18.25
CA ARG A 285 -18.78 2.95 -18.89
C ARG A 285 -19.24 4.25 -18.21
N GLN A 286 -20.27 4.22 -17.36
CA GLN A 286 -20.69 5.40 -16.58
C GLN A 286 -19.75 5.63 -15.39
N ARG A 287 -19.31 4.55 -14.72
CA ARG A 287 -18.32 4.60 -13.63
C ARG A 287 -16.88 4.74 -14.15
N PHE A 288 -16.58 4.09 -15.28
CA PHE A 288 -15.22 3.98 -15.85
C PHE A 288 -15.18 4.43 -17.33
N PRO A 289 -15.33 5.73 -17.63
CA PRO A 289 -15.42 6.22 -19.01
C PRO A 289 -14.13 5.98 -19.81
N THR A 290 -12.96 6.30 -19.25
CA THR A 290 -11.64 6.23 -19.91
C THR A 290 -10.90 4.89 -19.72
N PHE A 291 -11.60 3.85 -19.24
CA PHE A 291 -11.02 2.53 -19.01
C PHE A 291 -11.05 1.64 -20.25
N PHE A 292 -9.96 0.91 -20.48
CA PHE A 292 -9.80 -0.11 -21.51
C PHE A 292 -9.02 -1.29 -20.93
N ARG A 293 -9.18 -2.46 -21.53
CA ARG A 293 -8.41 -3.66 -21.18
C ARG A 293 -8.22 -4.59 -22.36
N THR A 294 -7.08 -5.29 -22.36
CA THR A 294 -6.84 -6.43 -23.26
C THR A 294 -7.26 -7.76 -22.63
N HIS A 295 -7.29 -7.84 -21.29
CA HIS A 295 -7.72 -9.05 -20.58
C HIS A 295 -9.24 -9.28 -20.71
N PRO A 296 -9.71 -10.50 -21.03
CA PRO A 296 -11.14 -10.82 -21.03
C PRO A 296 -11.83 -10.65 -19.67
N SER A 297 -13.14 -10.39 -19.69
CA SER A 297 -13.96 -10.35 -18.47
C SER A 297 -14.20 -11.76 -17.91
N ALA A 298 -14.24 -11.90 -16.58
CA ALA A 298 -14.49 -13.16 -15.90
C ALA A 298 -15.85 -13.80 -16.27
N THR A 299 -16.84 -13.01 -16.70
CA THR A 299 -18.14 -13.49 -17.18
C THR A 299 -18.05 -14.44 -18.39
N LEU A 300 -16.96 -14.39 -19.17
CA LEU A 300 -16.77 -15.26 -20.34
C LEU A 300 -16.74 -16.77 -19.98
N HIS A 301 -16.47 -17.11 -18.72
CA HIS A 301 -16.55 -18.49 -18.23
C HIS A 301 -18.00 -18.98 -18.03
N ASN A 302 -18.97 -18.09 -17.85
CA ASN A 302 -20.32 -18.44 -17.44
C ASN A 302 -21.14 -19.12 -18.56
N PRO A 303 -21.09 -18.66 -19.84
CA PRO A 303 -21.64 -19.43 -20.96
C PRO A 303 -21.10 -20.87 -21.03
N THR A 304 -19.79 -21.07 -20.85
CA THR A 304 -19.17 -22.40 -20.85
C THR A 304 -19.65 -23.26 -19.67
N ARG A 305 -19.77 -22.68 -18.48
CA ARG A 305 -20.36 -23.37 -17.30
C ARG A 305 -21.78 -23.85 -17.59
N VAL A 306 -22.64 -22.96 -18.11
CA VAL A 306 -24.03 -23.28 -18.47
C VAL A 306 -24.12 -24.39 -19.52
N GLN A 307 -23.32 -24.32 -20.60
CA GLN A 307 -23.28 -25.36 -21.63
C GLN A 307 -22.85 -26.72 -21.06
N LEU A 308 -21.88 -26.74 -20.13
CA LEU A 308 -21.46 -27.98 -19.45
C LEU A 308 -22.55 -28.53 -18.52
N PHE A 309 -23.26 -27.68 -17.77
CA PHE A 309 -24.40 -28.10 -16.96
C PHE A 309 -25.52 -28.70 -17.82
N GLN A 310 -25.87 -28.05 -18.94
CA GLN A 310 -26.85 -28.55 -19.91
C GLN A 310 -26.41 -29.89 -20.53
N LYS A 311 -25.15 -30.00 -20.97
CA LYS A 311 -24.56 -31.23 -21.55
C LYS A 311 -24.63 -32.43 -20.60
N TRP A 312 -24.47 -32.21 -19.30
CA TRP A 312 -24.58 -33.24 -18.26
C TRP A 312 -25.96 -33.31 -17.58
N LYS A 313 -26.95 -32.54 -18.06
CA LYS A 313 -28.34 -32.48 -17.56
C LYS A 313 -28.44 -32.12 -16.07
N TRP A 314 -27.55 -31.26 -15.57
CA TRP A 314 -27.57 -30.79 -14.18
C TRP A 314 -28.45 -29.55 -14.05
N THR A 315 -29.59 -29.69 -13.37
CA THR A 315 -30.60 -28.64 -13.17
C THR A 315 -30.49 -27.90 -11.84
N LYS A 316 -29.69 -28.39 -10.89
CA LYS A 316 -29.41 -27.73 -9.60
C LYS A 316 -27.92 -27.65 -9.34
N ILE A 317 -27.44 -26.47 -8.97
CA ILE A 317 -26.05 -26.20 -8.60
C ILE A 317 -25.95 -25.48 -7.25
N ALA A 318 -24.76 -25.47 -6.66
CA ALA A 318 -24.40 -24.66 -5.51
C ALA A 318 -23.17 -23.79 -5.82
N THR A 319 -23.03 -22.67 -5.13
CA THR A 319 -21.96 -21.69 -5.39
C THR A 319 -21.34 -21.20 -4.09
N ILE A 320 -20.01 -21.20 -4.02
CA ILE A 320 -19.23 -20.67 -2.89
C ILE A 320 -18.20 -19.66 -3.38
N GLN A 321 -18.29 -18.43 -2.89
CA GLN A 321 -17.39 -17.35 -3.28
C GLN A 321 -16.63 -16.71 -2.11
N GLN A 322 -15.44 -16.18 -2.40
CA GLN A 322 -14.82 -15.16 -1.56
C GLN A 322 -15.51 -13.81 -1.82
N THR A 323 -15.73 -13.03 -0.76
CA THR A 323 -16.42 -11.72 -0.84
C THR A 323 -15.51 -10.64 -1.46
N THR A 324 -15.39 -10.67 -2.79
CA THR A 324 -14.63 -9.70 -3.60
C THR A 324 -15.48 -9.22 -4.78
N GLU A 325 -15.30 -7.97 -5.23
CA GLU A 325 -16.05 -7.35 -6.35
C GLU A 325 -16.06 -8.22 -7.61
N VAL A 326 -14.89 -8.77 -8.00
CA VAL A 326 -14.73 -9.64 -9.17
C VAL A 326 -15.54 -10.94 -9.08
N PHE A 327 -15.57 -11.60 -7.92
CA PHE A 327 -16.28 -12.87 -7.77
C PHE A 327 -17.79 -12.65 -7.65
N THR A 328 -18.20 -11.65 -6.87
CA THR A 328 -19.62 -11.28 -6.70
C THR A 328 -20.25 -10.94 -8.06
N SER A 329 -19.67 -10.02 -8.81
CA SER A 329 -20.19 -9.66 -10.14
C SER A 329 -20.04 -10.77 -11.21
N THR A 330 -19.17 -11.77 -10.99
CA THR A 330 -19.13 -12.98 -11.83
C THR A 330 -20.24 -13.97 -11.45
N LEU A 331 -20.61 -14.04 -10.16
CA LEU A 331 -21.70 -14.88 -9.67
C LEU A 331 -23.07 -14.31 -10.06
N ASP A 332 -23.24 -12.99 -10.04
CA ASP A 332 -24.51 -12.35 -10.41
C ASP A 332 -24.81 -12.51 -11.92
N ASP A 333 -23.79 -12.40 -12.79
CA ASP A 333 -23.89 -12.77 -14.22
C ASP A 333 -24.14 -14.28 -14.43
N LEU A 334 -23.57 -15.14 -13.57
CA LEU A 334 -23.87 -16.58 -13.60
C LEU A 334 -25.32 -16.86 -13.20
N GLU A 335 -25.83 -16.20 -12.16
CA GLU A 335 -27.19 -16.36 -11.64
C GLU A 335 -28.24 -15.98 -12.70
N GLN A 336 -28.03 -14.89 -13.43
CA GLN A 336 -28.86 -14.56 -14.59
C GLN A 336 -28.84 -15.68 -15.65
N ARG A 337 -27.66 -16.13 -16.07
CA ARG A 337 -27.52 -17.10 -17.18
C ARG A 337 -28.03 -18.50 -16.83
N VAL A 338 -27.88 -18.96 -15.59
CA VAL A 338 -28.46 -20.25 -15.17
C VAL A 338 -29.98 -20.18 -15.10
N LYS A 339 -30.54 -19.05 -14.64
CA LYS A 339 -31.99 -18.80 -14.64
C LYS A 339 -32.57 -18.79 -16.06
N GLU A 340 -31.91 -18.11 -17.01
CA GLU A 340 -32.26 -18.15 -18.44
C GLU A 340 -32.18 -19.57 -19.03
N ALA A 341 -31.26 -20.39 -18.53
CA ALA A 341 -31.06 -21.79 -18.96
C ALA A 341 -31.93 -22.83 -18.23
N GLY A 342 -32.83 -22.42 -17.32
CA GLY A 342 -33.67 -23.34 -16.54
C GLY A 342 -32.94 -24.12 -15.44
N ILE A 343 -31.84 -23.57 -14.92
CA ILE A 343 -30.97 -24.18 -13.90
C ILE A 343 -31.03 -23.34 -12.62
N GLU A 344 -31.21 -24.00 -11.48
CA GLU A 344 -31.41 -23.39 -10.16
C GLU A 344 -30.11 -23.34 -9.33
N ILE A 345 -29.82 -22.20 -8.71
CA ILE A 345 -28.82 -22.12 -7.63
C ILE A 345 -29.51 -22.48 -6.32
N SER A 346 -29.39 -23.75 -5.92
CA SER A 346 -30.00 -24.28 -4.69
C SER A 346 -29.34 -23.79 -3.40
N VAL A 347 -28.05 -23.41 -3.46
CA VAL A 347 -27.28 -22.94 -2.30
C VAL A 347 -26.26 -21.89 -2.73
N ARG A 348 -26.41 -20.65 -2.25
CA ARG A 348 -25.40 -19.58 -2.36
C ARG A 348 -24.68 -19.45 -1.01
N GLN A 349 -23.34 -19.49 -1.01
CA GLN A 349 -22.49 -19.26 0.17
C GLN A 349 -21.38 -18.25 -0.15
N SER A 350 -20.96 -17.50 0.85
CA SER A 350 -19.87 -16.53 0.74
C SER A 350 -19.04 -16.47 2.02
N PHE A 351 -17.73 -16.24 1.90
CA PHE A 351 -16.83 -16.08 3.04
C PHE A 351 -15.84 -14.93 2.80
N LEU A 352 -15.31 -14.33 3.88
CA LEU A 352 -14.30 -13.28 3.81
C LEU A 352 -12.88 -13.82 3.97
N SER A 353 -12.67 -14.69 4.96
CA SER A 353 -11.34 -15.20 5.36
C SER A 353 -11.35 -16.64 5.90
N ASP A 354 -12.42 -17.06 6.59
CA ASP A 354 -12.65 -18.46 7.02
C ASP A 354 -13.76 -19.12 6.17
N PRO A 355 -13.47 -20.16 5.39
CA PRO A 355 -14.47 -20.90 4.62
C PRO A 355 -15.17 -22.03 5.40
N ALA A 356 -14.77 -22.37 6.63
CA ALA A 356 -15.21 -23.59 7.32
C ALA A 356 -16.73 -23.68 7.51
N VAL A 357 -17.39 -22.57 7.87
CA VAL A 357 -18.86 -22.52 8.01
C VAL A 357 -19.56 -22.69 6.65
N ALA A 358 -19.02 -22.06 5.60
CA ALA A 358 -19.56 -22.16 4.24
C ALA A 358 -19.49 -23.60 3.70
N VAL A 359 -18.36 -24.29 3.91
CA VAL A 359 -18.16 -25.70 3.50
C VAL A 359 -19.09 -26.64 4.28
N LYS A 360 -19.26 -26.42 5.59
CA LYS A 360 -20.22 -27.17 6.42
C LYS A 360 -21.67 -26.99 5.94
N ASN A 361 -22.05 -25.78 5.53
CA ASN A 361 -23.38 -25.50 4.99
C ASN A 361 -23.61 -26.18 3.63
N LEU A 362 -22.64 -26.16 2.71
CA LEU A 362 -22.73 -26.90 1.44
C LEU A 362 -23.00 -28.40 1.67
N LYS A 363 -22.28 -29.01 2.61
CA LYS A 363 -22.47 -30.41 3.02
C LYS A 363 -23.85 -30.65 3.65
N ARG A 364 -24.31 -29.76 4.55
CA ARG A 364 -25.63 -29.86 5.21
C ARG A 364 -26.79 -29.81 4.22
N GLN A 365 -26.62 -29.10 3.11
CA GLN A 365 -27.60 -28.99 2.01
C GLN A 365 -27.38 -30.01 0.88
N ASP A 366 -26.55 -31.03 1.10
CA ASP A 366 -26.21 -32.10 0.15
C ASP A 366 -25.73 -31.64 -1.25
N ALA A 367 -25.06 -30.47 -1.31
CA ALA A 367 -24.62 -29.87 -2.57
C ALA A 367 -23.70 -30.80 -3.39
N ARG A 368 -24.12 -31.14 -4.62
CA ARG A 368 -23.41 -32.09 -5.51
C ARG A 368 -22.51 -31.43 -6.55
N ILE A 369 -23.04 -30.42 -7.25
CA ILE A 369 -22.32 -29.64 -8.27
C ILE A 369 -22.01 -28.26 -7.67
N ILE A 370 -20.73 -27.95 -7.48
CA ILE A 370 -20.27 -26.79 -6.71
C ILE A 370 -19.40 -25.89 -7.57
N VAL A 371 -19.71 -24.60 -7.64
CA VAL A 371 -18.87 -23.58 -8.31
C VAL A 371 -18.09 -22.78 -7.25
N GLY A 372 -16.76 -22.83 -7.30
CA GLY A 372 -15.86 -22.09 -6.44
C GLY A 372 -15.29 -20.84 -7.11
N LEU A 373 -15.48 -19.67 -6.49
CA LEU A 373 -15.00 -18.37 -6.98
C LEU A 373 -14.18 -17.65 -5.90
N PHE A 374 -12.88 -17.91 -5.88
CA PHE A 374 -11.95 -17.40 -4.86
C PHE A 374 -10.51 -17.34 -5.42
N TYR A 375 -9.58 -16.68 -4.71
CA TYR A 375 -8.15 -16.70 -5.06
C TYR A 375 -7.46 -18.02 -4.61
N GLU A 376 -6.28 -18.31 -5.16
CA GLU A 376 -5.52 -19.54 -4.90
C GLU A 376 -5.17 -19.77 -3.41
N THR A 377 -4.88 -18.70 -2.66
CA THR A 377 -4.63 -18.75 -1.21
C THR A 377 -5.85 -19.26 -0.44
N GLU A 378 -7.03 -18.80 -0.83
CA GLU A 378 -8.29 -19.22 -0.22
C GLU A 378 -8.72 -20.60 -0.72
N ALA A 379 -8.37 -20.98 -1.96
CA ALA A 379 -8.56 -22.33 -2.46
C ALA A 379 -7.87 -23.37 -1.56
N ARG A 380 -6.65 -23.10 -1.08
CA ARG A 380 -5.96 -24.00 -0.12
C ARG A 380 -6.76 -24.17 1.19
N LYS A 381 -7.30 -23.10 1.76
CA LYS A 381 -8.14 -23.17 2.96
C LYS A 381 -9.45 -23.91 2.71
N VAL A 382 -10.17 -23.55 1.64
CA VAL A 382 -11.43 -24.20 1.22
C VAL A 382 -11.22 -25.70 1.04
N PHE A 383 -10.19 -26.13 0.31
CA PHE A 383 -9.96 -27.55 0.06
C PHE A 383 -9.48 -28.33 1.29
N CYS A 384 -8.82 -27.69 2.26
CA CYS A 384 -8.53 -28.30 3.56
C CYS A 384 -9.81 -28.55 4.39
N GLU A 385 -10.78 -27.62 4.38
CA GLU A 385 -12.08 -27.84 5.03
C GLU A 385 -12.94 -28.86 4.27
N VAL A 386 -12.89 -28.88 2.94
CA VAL A 386 -13.53 -29.91 2.09
C VAL A 386 -13.00 -31.31 2.40
N PHE A 387 -11.70 -31.45 2.66
CA PHE A 387 -11.11 -32.71 3.11
C PHE A 387 -11.69 -33.14 4.47
N LYS A 388 -11.63 -32.27 5.48
CA LYS A 388 -12.15 -32.54 6.83
C LYS A 388 -13.63 -32.93 6.81
N GLU A 389 -14.43 -32.23 6.03
CA GLU A 389 -15.86 -32.50 5.89
C GLU A 389 -16.20 -33.65 4.94
N LYS A 390 -15.23 -34.21 4.21
CA LYS A 390 -15.41 -35.28 3.21
C LYS A 390 -16.35 -34.90 2.06
N LEU A 391 -16.27 -33.64 1.61
CA LEU A 391 -17.07 -33.07 0.52
C LEU A 391 -16.40 -33.28 -0.87
N TYR A 392 -15.82 -34.47 -1.06
CA TYR A 392 -15.05 -34.87 -2.24
C TYR A 392 -15.32 -36.35 -2.60
N GLY A 393 -14.78 -36.82 -3.73
CA GLY A 393 -15.00 -38.19 -4.22
C GLY A 393 -16.17 -38.31 -5.20
N LYS A 394 -16.58 -39.54 -5.53
CA LYS A 394 -17.49 -39.88 -6.66
C LYS A 394 -18.86 -39.18 -6.69
N LYS A 395 -19.28 -38.51 -5.61
CA LYS A 395 -20.59 -37.83 -5.51
C LYS A 395 -20.53 -36.31 -5.76
N TYR A 396 -19.35 -35.72 -5.89
CA TYR A 396 -19.19 -34.26 -5.93
C TYR A 396 -18.35 -33.81 -7.12
N VAL A 397 -18.76 -32.71 -7.76
CA VAL A 397 -18.05 -32.07 -8.87
C VAL A 397 -17.81 -30.60 -8.49
N TRP A 398 -16.56 -30.16 -8.60
CA TRP A 398 -16.17 -28.77 -8.36
C TRP A 398 -15.72 -28.09 -9.65
N PHE A 399 -16.29 -26.92 -9.93
CA PHE A 399 -15.82 -25.99 -10.96
C PHE A 399 -14.99 -24.90 -10.28
N LEU A 400 -13.71 -24.83 -10.61
CA LEU A 400 -12.80 -23.78 -10.14
C LEU A 400 -12.49 -22.78 -11.26
N ILE A 401 -11.48 -21.93 -11.06
CA ILE A 401 -10.98 -21.02 -12.09
C ILE A 401 -9.58 -21.50 -12.52
N GLY A 402 -9.34 -21.57 -13.83
CA GLY A 402 -8.17 -22.25 -14.41
C GLY A 402 -6.86 -21.46 -14.44
N TRP A 403 -6.68 -20.41 -13.63
CA TRP A 403 -5.47 -19.58 -13.61
C TRP A 403 -4.51 -19.86 -12.44
N TYR A 404 -4.89 -20.75 -11.50
CA TYR A 404 -4.01 -21.19 -10.41
C TYR A 404 -2.78 -21.92 -10.97
N ALA A 405 -1.65 -21.92 -10.24
CA ALA A 405 -0.47 -22.70 -10.65
C ALA A 405 -0.76 -24.21 -10.63
N ASP A 406 -0.25 -25.00 -11.59
CA ASP A 406 -0.53 -26.45 -11.72
C ASP A 406 -0.29 -27.28 -10.43
N ASN A 407 0.60 -26.79 -9.55
CA ASN A 407 0.98 -27.39 -8.29
C ASN A 407 0.43 -26.66 -7.04
N TRP A 408 -0.56 -25.76 -7.18
CA TRP A 408 -1.06 -24.86 -6.12
C TRP A 408 -1.43 -25.56 -4.80
N PHE A 409 -1.89 -26.80 -4.87
CA PHE A 409 -2.31 -27.65 -3.74
C PHE A 409 -1.17 -28.44 -3.08
N LYS A 410 0.04 -28.38 -3.66
CA LYS A 410 1.28 -28.97 -3.11
C LYS A 410 2.19 -27.95 -2.42
N ILE A 411 1.88 -26.65 -2.56
CA ILE A 411 2.62 -25.56 -1.91
C ILE A 411 2.38 -25.64 -0.40
N LYS A 412 3.46 -25.64 0.40
CA LYS A 412 3.37 -25.60 1.86
C LYS A 412 2.82 -24.25 2.31
N ASP A 413 1.62 -24.25 2.86
CA ASP A 413 0.92 -23.07 3.34
C ASP A 413 0.74 -23.17 4.87
N PRO A 414 1.30 -22.24 5.68
CA PRO A 414 1.21 -22.31 7.14
C PRO A 414 -0.17 -21.95 7.69
N SER A 415 -1.12 -21.51 6.85
CA SER A 415 -2.50 -21.21 7.25
C SER A 415 -3.45 -22.41 7.23
N ILE A 416 -2.97 -23.60 6.81
CA ILE A 416 -3.77 -24.84 6.76
C ILE A 416 -3.12 -25.97 7.58
N ASN A 417 -3.97 -26.79 8.21
CA ASN A 417 -3.57 -27.97 8.97
C ASN A 417 -3.66 -29.28 8.15
N CYS A 418 -3.69 -29.19 6.82
CA CYS A 418 -3.80 -30.33 5.92
C CYS A 418 -2.47 -30.63 5.22
N THR A 419 -2.10 -31.90 5.11
CA THR A 419 -0.90 -32.32 4.37
C THR A 419 -1.13 -32.30 2.86
N VAL A 420 -0.05 -32.43 2.08
CA VAL A 420 -0.13 -32.46 0.61
C VAL A 420 -0.94 -33.67 0.12
N GLU A 421 -0.92 -34.78 0.84
CA GLU A 421 -1.68 -36.00 0.55
C GLU A 421 -3.19 -35.75 0.71
N ASN A 422 -3.58 -35.17 1.85
CA ASN A 422 -4.97 -34.78 2.14
C ASN A 422 -5.51 -33.81 1.08
N MET A 423 -4.72 -32.79 0.73
CA MET A 423 -5.06 -31.82 -0.31
C MET A 423 -5.16 -32.49 -1.69
N THR A 424 -4.22 -33.38 -2.02
CA THR A 424 -4.22 -34.15 -3.28
C THR A 424 -5.42 -35.10 -3.38
N GLU A 425 -5.94 -35.62 -2.26
CA GLU A 425 -7.17 -36.41 -2.24
C GLU A 425 -8.43 -35.55 -2.43
N ALA A 426 -8.50 -34.38 -1.78
CA ALA A 426 -9.63 -33.46 -1.93
C ALA A 426 -9.77 -32.91 -3.35
N VAL A 427 -8.66 -32.56 -4.02
CA VAL A 427 -8.67 -32.05 -5.41
C VAL A 427 -8.78 -33.15 -6.48
N LYS A 428 -8.67 -34.43 -6.11
CA LYS A 428 -8.52 -35.59 -7.03
C LYS A 428 -9.69 -35.83 -7.99
N VAL A 429 -10.83 -35.16 -7.77
CA VAL A 429 -12.04 -35.21 -8.61
C VAL A 429 -12.29 -33.87 -9.33
N THR A 430 -11.55 -32.83 -8.98
CA THR A 430 -11.64 -31.48 -9.60
C THR A 430 -10.80 -31.36 -10.86
N SER A 431 -9.79 -32.24 -11.02
CA SER A 431 -9.11 -32.46 -12.29
C SER A 431 -9.86 -33.52 -13.09
N PRO A 432 -10.60 -33.15 -14.16
CA PRO A 432 -11.11 -34.15 -15.09
C PRO A 432 -9.94 -34.84 -15.79
N ARG A 433 -9.97 -36.17 -15.90
CA ARG A 433 -8.97 -36.94 -16.67
C ARG A 433 -8.94 -36.46 -18.11
N ARG A 434 -7.97 -35.60 -18.45
CA ARG A 434 -7.73 -35.02 -19.79
C ARG A 434 -8.99 -34.44 -20.44
N LEU A 435 -9.48 -33.32 -19.91
CA LEU A 435 -10.16 -32.32 -20.75
C LEU A 435 -9.18 -31.22 -21.15
N SER A 436 -8.19 -31.63 -21.95
CA SER A 436 -7.41 -30.73 -22.78
C SER A 436 -8.23 -30.37 -24.01
N CYS A 437 -8.47 -29.07 -24.20
CA CYS A 437 -8.94 -28.45 -25.44
C CYS A 437 -7.99 -27.28 -25.73
#